data_AF-A0A9J5ZV03-F1
#
_entry.id   AF-A0A9J5ZV03-F1
#
_cell.length_a   1.000
_cell.length_b   1.000
_cell.length_c   1.000
_cell.angle_alpha   90.00
_cell.angle_beta   90.00
_cell.angle_gamma   90.00
#
_symmetry.space_group_name_H-M   'P 1'
#
loop_
_entity.id
_entity.type
_entity.pdbx_description
1 polymer ?
#
loop_
_entity_poly.entity_id
_entity_poly.type
_entity_poly.pdbx_seq_one_letter_code
_entity_poly.pdbx_strand_id
1 'polypeptide(L)'
;MNNTHFVTLEILLHEGRMNVYDCNMTCTEHDAFLTFIQHVFDLLSILLRQNGIMKHLSDKLLNEPWEFEGRLKPMVKNSTCVACGSYSLAFIEHLITNTPIQPPNTLLCDNTVGRLQ
;
A
#
# COMPACT_ATOMS: atom_id res chain seq x y z
N MET A 1 1.72 -17.28 -17.16
CA MET A 1 0.73 -16.44 -16.46
C MET A 1 1.44 -15.20 -15.97
N ASN A 2 0.93 -14.02 -16.27
CA ASN A 2 1.47 -12.79 -15.68
C ASN A 2 1.24 -12.88 -14.17
N ASN A 3 2.32 -12.94 -13.38
CA ASN A 3 2.25 -12.85 -11.93
C ASN A 3 1.98 -11.39 -11.54
N THR A 4 0.76 -10.93 -11.80
CA THR A 4 0.30 -9.62 -11.34
C THR A 4 0.09 -9.69 -9.84
N HIS A 5 0.85 -8.88 -9.09
CA HIS A 5 0.74 -8.76 -7.64
C HIS A 5 0.15 -7.40 -7.28
N PHE A 6 -0.82 -7.40 -6.37
CA PHE A 6 -1.47 -6.19 -5.88
C PHE A 6 -1.05 -5.91 -4.44
N VAL A 7 -0.72 -4.65 -4.18
CA VAL A 7 -0.35 -4.12 -2.86
C VAL A 7 -1.16 -2.84 -2.64
N THR A 8 -1.58 -2.60 -1.40
CA THR A 8 -2.26 -1.36 -1.02
C THR A 8 -1.30 -0.46 -0.25
N LEU A 9 -1.23 0.81 -0.66
CA LEU A 9 -0.44 1.85 0.00
C LEU A 9 -1.38 2.89 0.61
N GLU A 10 -1.22 3.17 1.89
CA GLU A 10 -1.88 4.28 2.57
C GLU A 10 -0.86 5.39 2.80
N ILE A 11 -1.12 6.58 2.27
CA ILE A 11 -0.23 7.75 2.41
C ILE A 11 -0.94 8.77 3.30
N LEU A 12 -0.45 8.90 4.53
CA LEU A 12 -0.97 9.80 5.54
C LEU A 12 -0.24 11.14 5.42
N LEU A 13 -0.71 11.96 4.46
CA LEU A 13 -0.05 13.21 4.07
C LEU A 13 0.19 14.17 5.25
N HIS A 14 -0.72 14.26 6.22
CA HIS A 14 -0.57 15.15 7.39
C HIS A 14 0.50 14.67 8.38
N GLU A 15 0.75 13.37 8.39
CA GLU A 15 1.65 12.71 9.34
C GLU A 15 3.01 12.39 8.73
N GLY A 16 3.11 12.46 7.40
CA GLY A 16 4.34 12.21 6.66
C GLY A 16 4.68 10.74 6.67
N ARG A 17 3.64 9.89 6.69
CA ARG A 17 3.75 8.46 6.93
C ARG A 17 3.14 7.68 5.77
N MET A 18 3.70 6.50 5.52
CA MET A 18 3.16 5.54 4.56
C MET A 18 3.07 4.15 5.17
N ASN A 19 1.91 3.52 5.03
CA ASN A 19 1.69 2.12 5.39
C ASN A 19 1.56 1.27 4.13
N VAL A 20 2.10 0.06 4.19
CA VAL A 20 2.06 -0.93 3.10
C VAL A 20 1.26 -2.14 3.57
N TYR A 21 0.25 -2.54 2.80
CA TYR A 21 -0.58 -3.70 3.05
C TYR A 21 -0.43 -4.70 1.91
N ASP A 22 0.13 -5.86 2.23
CA ASP A 22 0.37 -6.97 1.31
C ASP A 22 -0.12 -8.27 1.98
N CYS A 23 -0.88 -9.09 1.27
CA CYS A 23 -1.31 -10.40 1.78
C CYS A 23 -0.27 -11.50 1.57
N ASN A 24 0.67 -11.32 0.64
CA ASN A 24 1.73 -12.27 0.30
C ASN A 24 3.02 -11.94 1.03
N MET A 25 2.91 -11.20 2.13
CA MET A 25 4.00 -10.55 2.82
C MET A 25 5.07 -11.60 3.22
N THR A 26 4.65 -12.74 3.76
CA THR A 26 5.57 -13.83 4.12
C THR A 26 6.26 -14.55 2.94
N CYS A 27 5.89 -14.26 1.70
CA CYS A 27 6.29 -15.01 0.50
C CYS A 27 7.18 -14.21 -0.45
N THR A 28 7.34 -12.90 -0.27
CA THR A 28 8.12 -12.02 -1.17
C THR A 28 9.38 -11.49 -0.48
N GLU A 29 10.44 -11.23 -1.26
CA GLU A 29 11.67 -10.58 -0.78
C GLU A 29 11.37 -9.14 -0.36
N HIS A 30 10.95 -9.01 0.90
CA HIS A 30 10.47 -7.78 1.49
C HIS A 30 11.42 -6.61 1.40
N ASP A 31 12.69 -6.85 1.67
CA ASP A 31 13.67 -5.77 1.71
C ASP A 31 13.81 -5.10 0.33
N ALA A 32 13.74 -5.87 -0.75
CA ALA A 32 13.82 -5.34 -2.11
C ALA A 32 12.57 -4.53 -2.49
N PHE A 33 11.37 -5.04 -2.17
CA PHE A 33 10.12 -4.33 -2.45
C PHE A 33 10.00 -3.03 -1.63
N LEU A 34 10.34 -3.08 -0.34
CA LEU A 34 10.30 -1.92 0.54
C LEU A 34 11.33 -0.87 0.12
N THR A 35 12.54 -1.29 -0.30
CA THR A 35 13.55 -0.37 -0.85
C THR A 35 13.03 0.35 -2.10
N PHE A 36 12.37 -0.38 -3.01
CA PHE A 36 11.80 0.22 -4.21
C PHE A 36 10.69 1.23 -3.88
N ILE A 37 9.79 0.88 -2.97
CA ILE A 37 8.68 1.73 -2.55
C ILE A 37 9.17 3.00 -1.83
N GLN A 38 10.26 2.91 -1.06
CA GLN A 38 10.88 4.08 -0.45
C GLN A 38 11.26 5.15 -1.49
N HIS A 39 11.82 4.75 -2.64
CA HIS A 39 12.16 5.72 -3.70
C HIS A 39 10.95 6.42 -4.31
N VAL A 40 9.81 5.72 -4.43
CA VAL A 40 8.56 6.32 -4.90
C VAL A 40 8.09 7.40 -3.93
N PHE A 41 8.26 7.15 -2.63
CA PHE A 41 7.86 8.06 -1.57
C PHE A 41 8.74 9.30 -1.49
N ASP A 42 10.07 9.12 -1.62
CA ASP A 42 11.01 10.23 -1.72
C ASP A 42 10.65 11.14 -2.91
N LEU A 43 10.37 10.54 -4.07
CA LEU A 43 9.93 11.27 -5.26
C LEU A 43 8.59 12.00 -5.05
N LEU A 44 7.61 11.35 -4.42
CA LEU A 44 6.34 11.97 -4.10
C LEU A 44 6.53 13.22 -3.25
N SER A 45 7.38 13.14 -2.22
CA SER A 45 7.68 14.29 -1.36
C SER A 45 8.26 15.48 -2.15
N ILE A 46 9.13 15.21 -3.13
CA ILE A 46 9.70 16.23 -4.02
C ILE A 46 8.60 16.86 -4.90
N LEU A 47 7.75 16.03 -5.51
CA LEU A 47 6.67 16.52 -6.38
C LEU A 47 5.65 17.37 -5.61
N LEU A 48 5.29 16.97 -4.38
CA LEU A 48 4.42 17.74 -3.50
C LEU A 48 5.05 19.07 -3.05
N ARG A 49 6.38 19.13 -2.92
CA ARG A 49 7.08 20.42 -2.66
C ARG A 49 7.04 21.31 -3.90
N GLN A 50 7.32 20.75 -5.06
CA GLN A 50 7.40 21.50 -6.33
C GLN A 50 6.05 22.08 -6.76
N ASN A 51 4.95 21.33 -6.56
CA ASN A 51 3.62 21.80 -6.93
C ASN A 51 3.01 22.80 -5.92
N GLY A 52 3.70 23.06 -4.80
CA GLY A 52 3.28 24.00 -3.77
C GLY A 52 2.19 23.50 -2.82
N ILE A 53 1.66 22.28 -3.01
CA ILE A 53 0.61 21.73 -2.14
C ILE A 53 1.10 21.56 -0.70
N MET A 54 2.40 21.32 -0.53
CA MET A 54 3.04 21.23 0.78
C MET A 54 2.89 22.50 1.63
N LYS A 55 2.67 23.68 1.02
CA LYS A 55 2.39 24.93 1.76
C LYS A 55 1.05 24.91 2.49
N HIS A 56 0.18 23.97 2.12
CA HIS A 56 -1.13 23.74 2.75
C HIS A 56 -1.11 22.55 3.71
N LEU A 57 0.05 21.88 3.84
CA LEU A 57 0.26 20.78 4.77
C LEU A 57 1.04 21.28 6.01
N SER A 58 1.08 20.46 7.06
CA SER A 58 1.75 20.78 8.34
C SER A 58 3.23 21.13 8.16
N ASP A 59 3.73 22.15 8.88
CA ASP A 59 5.14 22.55 8.89
C ASP A 59 6.10 21.42 9.28
N LYS A 60 5.61 20.41 10.04
CA LYS A 60 6.39 19.22 10.38
C LYS A 60 6.83 18.44 9.14
N LEU A 61 5.98 18.38 8.10
CA LEU A 61 6.23 17.64 6.85
C LEU A 61 7.25 18.30 5.93
N LEU A 62 7.40 19.61 6.07
CA LEU A 62 8.35 20.39 5.27
C LEU A 62 9.79 20.16 5.74
N ASN A 63 9.96 19.85 7.02
CA ASN A 63 11.25 19.90 7.70
C ASN A 63 11.74 18.54 8.19
N GLU A 64 10.86 17.56 8.35
CA GLU A 64 11.23 16.20 8.75
C GLU A 64 11.25 15.24 7.55
N PRO A 65 12.15 14.23 7.54
CA PRO A 65 12.07 13.14 6.59
C PRO A 65 10.76 12.39 6.83
N TRP A 66 10.09 12.03 5.74
CA TRP A 66 8.84 11.31 5.83
C TRP A 66 9.12 9.91 6.36
N GLU A 67 8.48 9.52 7.46
CA GLU A 67 8.73 8.26 8.12
C GLU A 67 8.01 7.13 7.38
N PHE A 68 8.80 6.25 6.79
CA PHE A 68 8.31 4.95 6.38
C PHE A 68 8.17 4.06 7.62
N GLU A 69 7.05 4.19 8.32
CA GLU A 69 6.61 3.11 9.19
C GLU A 69 6.00 2.02 8.32
N GLY A 70 6.86 1.17 7.76
CA GLY A 70 6.46 -0.13 7.19
C GLY A 70 5.92 -1.08 8.27
N ARG A 71 5.13 -0.58 9.23
CA ARG A 71 4.51 -1.37 10.29
C ARG A 71 3.48 -2.27 9.66
N LEU A 72 3.96 -3.44 9.27
CA LEU A 72 3.25 -4.71 9.24
C LEU A 72 2.31 -4.77 10.45
N LYS A 73 1.03 -4.45 10.28
CA LYS A 73 0.04 -5.15 11.10
C LYS A 73 -0.11 -6.51 10.44
N PRO A 74 0.24 -7.62 11.13
CA PRO A 74 0.07 -8.97 10.59
C PRO A 74 -1.44 -9.24 10.56
N MET A 75 -2.13 -8.74 9.54
CA MET A 75 -3.58 -8.69 9.59
C MET A 75 -4.22 -9.99 9.14
N VAL A 76 -3.64 -10.72 8.18
CA VAL A 76 -4.08 -12.08 7.85
C VAL A 76 -2.91 -12.87 7.26
N LYS A 77 -2.52 -13.98 7.91
CA LYS A 77 -1.63 -14.96 7.28
C LYS A 77 -2.45 -15.74 6.27
N ASN A 78 -2.24 -15.50 4.98
CA ASN A 78 -2.75 -16.40 3.96
C ASN A 78 -1.58 -17.00 3.19
N SER A 79 -1.52 -18.33 3.16
CA SER A 79 -0.44 -19.10 2.53
C SER A 79 -0.57 -19.20 1.01
N THR A 80 -1.60 -18.59 0.42
CA THR A 80 -1.92 -18.73 -1.00
C THR A 80 -1.80 -17.40 -1.70
N CYS A 81 -0.79 -17.29 -2.59
CA CYS A 81 -0.48 -16.11 -3.41
C CYS A 81 -1.59 -15.65 -4.38
N VAL A 82 -2.77 -16.28 -4.34
CA VAL A 82 -3.81 -16.23 -5.39
C VAL A 82 -4.84 -15.11 -5.16
N ALA A 83 -4.82 -14.42 -4.01
CA ALA A 83 -5.90 -13.50 -3.62
C ALA A 83 -5.49 -12.02 -3.45
N CYS A 84 -4.29 -11.60 -3.86
CA CYS A 84 -3.72 -10.29 -3.52
C CYS A 84 -4.59 -9.08 -3.89
N GLY A 85 -5.29 -9.12 -5.03
CA GLY A 85 -6.19 -8.02 -5.40
C GLY A 85 -7.47 -7.97 -4.55
N SER A 86 -8.02 -9.13 -4.14
CA SER A 86 -9.18 -9.16 -3.24
C SER A 86 -8.83 -8.69 -1.83
N TYR A 87 -7.63 -9.05 -1.35
CA TYR A 87 -7.09 -8.51 -0.10
C TYR A 87 -6.84 -7.00 -0.19
N SER A 88 -6.30 -6.51 -1.31
CA SER A 88 -6.11 -5.07 -1.52
C SER A 88 -7.41 -4.28 -1.39
N LEU A 89 -8.51 -4.79 -1.95
CA LEU A 89 -9.82 -4.17 -1.78
C LEU A 89 -10.31 -4.20 -0.33
N ALA A 90 -10.14 -5.34 0.36
CA ALA A 90 -10.49 -5.45 1.77
C ALA A 90 -9.67 -4.50 2.67
N PHE A 91 -8.39 -4.28 2.34
CA PHE A 91 -7.57 -3.28 3.02
C PHE A 91 -8.11 -1.87 2.79
N ILE A 92 -8.45 -1.49 1.55
CA ILE A 92 -9.03 -0.18 1.24
C ILE A 92 -10.36 0.01 1.98
N GLU A 93 -11.24 -1.00 1.99
CA GLU A 93 -12.51 -0.94 2.72
C GLU A 93 -12.28 -0.74 4.22
N HIS A 94 -11.34 -1.49 4.82
CA HIS A 94 -10.94 -1.31 6.21
C HIS A 94 -10.46 0.12 6.49
N LEU A 95 -9.59 0.67 5.65
CA LEU A 95 -9.04 2.02 5.83
C LEU A 95 -10.13 3.10 5.76
N ILE A 96 -11.12 2.94 4.88
CA ILE A 96 -12.19 3.94 4.71
C ILE A 96 -13.25 3.82 5.81
N THR A 97 -13.61 2.60 6.21
CA THR A 97 -14.79 2.34 7.05
C THR A 97 -14.44 1.96 8.49
N ASN A 98 -13.17 1.70 8.77
CA ASN A 98 -12.67 1.13 10.02
C ASN A 98 -13.31 -0.23 10.39
N THR A 99 -13.90 -0.93 9.40
CA THR A 99 -14.46 -2.27 9.59
C THR A 99 -13.34 -3.30 9.73
N PRO A 100 -13.45 -4.31 10.61
CA PRO A 100 -12.41 -5.33 10.73
C PRO A 100 -12.18 -6.05 9.40
N ILE A 101 -10.91 -6.20 8.98
CA ILE A 101 -10.56 -6.94 7.78
C ILE A 101 -11.03 -8.38 7.93
N GLN A 102 -11.92 -8.80 7.05
CA GLN A 102 -12.29 -10.20 6.89
C GLN A 102 -11.54 -10.77 5.68
N PRO A 103 -11.11 -12.05 5.72
CA PRO A 103 -10.64 -12.73 4.53
C PRO A 103 -11.69 -12.60 3.41
N PRO A 104 -11.29 -12.22 2.18
CA PRO A 104 -12.25 -12.04 1.11
C PRO A 104 -12.96 -13.37 0.79
N ASN A 105 -14.29 -13.36 0.86
CA ASN A 105 -15.13 -14.53 0.55
C ASN A 105 -15.16 -14.86 -0.95
N THR A 106 -14.74 -13.93 -1.81
CA THR A 106 -14.74 -14.07 -3.28
C THR A 106 -13.41 -13.61 -3.86
N LEU A 107 -12.82 -14.42 -4.76
CA LEU A 107 -11.63 -14.06 -5.52
C LEU A 107 -12.03 -13.16 -6.70
N LEU A 108 -12.01 -11.86 -6.48
CA LEU A 108 -12.40 -10.84 -7.46
C LEU A 108 -11.41 -10.69 -8.64
N CYS A 109 -10.22 -11.28 -8.55
CA CYS A 109 -9.10 -10.94 -9.44
C CYS A 109 -8.66 -12.01 -10.43
N ASP A 110 -9.17 -13.25 -10.36
CA ASP A 110 -8.75 -14.29 -11.32
C ASP A 110 -9.40 -14.12 -12.71
N ASN A 111 -10.53 -13.41 -12.80
CA ASN A 111 -11.35 -13.39 -14.02
C ASN A 111 -11.33 -12.08 -14.82
N THR A 112 -10.84 -10.97 -14.25
CA THR A 112 -11.02 -9.64 -14.86
C THR A 112 -9.82 -9.19 -15.69
N VAL A 113 -8.61 -9.68 -15.40
CA VAL A 113 -7.40 -9.36 -16.19
C VAL A 113 -7.36 -10.11 -17.52
N GLY A 114 -7.97 -11.30 -17.60
CA GLY A 114 -8.07 -12.08 -18.85
C GLY A 114 -8.99 -11.48 -19.91
N ARG A 115 -9.74 -10.40 -19.61
CA ARG A 115 -10.67 -9.74 -20.54
C ARG A 115 -10.14 -8.41 -21.12
N LEU A 116 -8.93 -8.02 -20.77
CA LEU A 116 -8.26 -6.82 -21.31
C LEU A 116 -7.08 -7.16 -22.24
N GLN A 117 -7.03 -8.39 -22.77
CA GLN A 117 -6.09 -8.83 -23.80
C GLN A 117 -6.82 -9.17 -25.10
#